data_AF-A0A7C6YV75-F1
#
_entry.id   AF-A0A7C6YV75-F1
#
_cell.length_a   1.000
_cell.length_b   1.000
_cell.length_c   1.000
_cell.angle_alpha   90.00
_cell.angle_beta   90.00
_cell.angle_gamma   90.00
#
_symmetry.space_group_name_H-M   'P 1'
#
loop_
_entity.id
_entity.type
_entity.pdbx_description
1 polymer ?
#
loop_
_entity_poly.entity_id
_entity_poly.type
_entity_poly.pdbx_seq_one_letter_code
_entity_poly.pdbx_strand_id
1 'polypeptide(L)'
;MDCKIDNSLSMWFFKPQLKARFKGDKKSFLEFFKKISRGSGIRENTYKSLVDKHADFIEMDKNMESVVGALSPSLGDKFREFFLNYWANLLTYQVPNQFEILYHGVPLMEHSAGQRASALILFILAQQDNDVIKIDQPEDDLDNQTIYEV
;
A
#
# COMPACT_ATOMS: atom_id res chain seq x y z
N MET A 1 38.68 -23.26 17.89
CA MET A 1 38.01 -23.02 16.60
C MET A 1 36.89 -22.05 16.89
N ASP A 2 37.18 -20.75 16.81
CA ASP A 2 36.16 -19.71 17.03
C ASP A 2 35.30 -19.62 15.78
N CYS A 3 34.05 -20.08 15.91
CA CYS A 3 33.02 -19.82 14.93
C CYS A 3 32.66 -18.32 15.03
N LYS A 4 33.26 -17.50 14.17
CA LYS A 4 32.74 -16.15 13.92
C LYS A 4 31.40 -16.32 13.22
N ILE A 5 30.31 -16.29 14.00
CA ILE A 5 28.98 -16.06 13.45
C ILE A 5 29.05 -14.67 12.83
N ASP A 6 28.95 -14.61 11.50
CA ASP A 6 28.84 -13.37 10.77
C ASP A 6 27.52 -12.69 11.17
N ASN A 7 27.61 -11.79 12.17
CA ASN A 7 26.50 -10.99 12.67
C ASN A 7 25.86 -10.10 11.59
N SER A 8 26.47 -9.95 10.41
CA SER A 8 25.84 -9.22 9.33
C SER A 8 24.64 -10.00 8.77
N LEU A 9 24.75 -11.31 8.59
CA LEU A 9 23.70 -12.18 8.02
C LEU A 9 22.51 -12.37 8.97
N SER A 10 22.75 -12.47 10.29
CA SER A 10 21.66 -12.56 11.28
C SER A 10 20.84 -11.26 11.37
N MET A 11 21.50 -10.11 11.17
CA MET A 11 20.85 -8.79 11.20
C MET A 11 19.96 -8.55 9.98
N TRP A 12 20.26 -9.14 8.82
CA TRP A 12 19.37 -9.08 7.64
C TRP A 12 18.03 -9.79 7.86
N PHE A 13 17.99 -10.85 8.68
CA PHE A 13 16.77 -11.59 8.99
C PHE A 13 15.84 -10.85 9.97
N PHE A 14 16.39 -9.94 10.79
CA PHE A 14 15.64 -9.19 11.81
C PHE A 14 15.18 -7.80 11.34
N LYS A 15 15.68 -7.29 10.22
CA LYS A 15 15.34 -5.94 9.76
C LYS A 15 13.93 -5.89 9.16
N PRO A 16 13.08 -4.94 9.60
CA PRO A 16 11.82 -4.67 8.93
C PRO A 16 12.03 -4.31 7.46
N GLN A 17 11.15 -4.81 6.59
CA GLN A 17 11.24 -4.61 5.14
C GLN A 17 10.18 -3.61 4.70
N LEU A 18 10.61 -2.53 4.04
CA LEU A 18 9.69 -1.60 3.39
C LEU A 18 9.40 -2.08 1.96
N LYS A 19 8.15 -2.49 1.72
CA LYS A 19 7.65 -2.77 0.37
C LYS A 19 6.87 -1.55 -0.13
N ALA A 20 7.37 -0.94 -1.19
CA ALA A 20 6.67 0.13 -1.90
C ALA A 20 6.11 -0.41 -3.22
N ARG A 21 4.83 -0.13 -3.50
CA ARG A 21 4.19 -0.38 -4.79
C ARG A 21 3.74 0.95 -5.39
N PHE A 22 4.33 1.29 -6.54
CA PHE A 22 3.94 2.47 -7.29
C PHE A 22 2.49 2.36 -7.75
N LYS A 23 1.67 3.40 -7.50
CA LYS A 23 0.22 3.39 -7.79
C LYS A 23 -0.50 2.15 -7.21
N GLY A 24 -0.02 1.68 -6.06
CA GLY A 24 -0.46 0.43 -5.45
C GLY A 24 -1.72 0.56 -4.59
N ASP A 25 -2.13 1.77 -4.20
CA ASP A 25 -3.27 1.96 -3.30
C ASP A 25 -4.61 1.83 -4.04
N LYS A 26 -4.99 0.57 -4.28
CA LYS A 26 -6.26 0.19 -4.91
C LYS A 26 -7.47 0.62 -4.09
N LYS A 27 -7.34 0.77 -2.77
CA LYS A 27 -8.43 1.19 -1.91
C LYS A 27 -8.75 2.66 -2.18
N SER A 28 -7.76 3.54 -2.11
CA SER A 28 -7.92 4.97 -2.43
C SER A 28 -8.39 5.17 -3.88
N PHE A 29 -7.85 4.37 -4.81
CA PHE A 29 -8.27 4.39 -6.21
C PHE A 29 -9.76 4.06 -6.37
N LEU A 30 -10.23 2.97 -5.74
CA LEU A 30 -11.63 2.57 -5.77
C LEU A 30 -12.54 3.60 -5.09
N GLU A 31 -12.13 4.14 -3.94
CA GLU A 31 -12.90 5.15 -3.21
C GLU A 31 -13.08 6.42 -4.04
N PHE A 32 -12.02 6.90 -4.70
CA PHE A 32 -12.11 8.03 -5.61
C PHE A 32 -13.03 7.72 -6.79
N PHE A 33 -12.87 6.55 -7.42
CA PHE A 33 -13.71 6.13 -8.55
C PHE A 33 -15.19 6.13 -8.15
N LYS A 34 -15.53 5.49 -7.03
CA LYS A 34 -16.91 5.45 -6.51
C LYS A 34 -17.45 6.85 -6.21
N LYS A 35 -16.61 7.75 -5.70
CA LYS A 35 -17.01 9.11 -5.32
C LYS A 35 -17.41 9.92 -6.55
N ILE A 36 -16.60 9.88 -7.61
CA ILE A 36 -16.86 10.65 -8.84
C ILE A 36 -17.96 10.01 -9.70
N SER A 37 -18.13 8.68 -9.60
CA SER A 37 -19.13 7.95 -10.35
C SER A 37 -20.50 7.84 -9.66
N ARG A 38 -20.78 8.65 -8.63
CA ARG A 38 -22.08 8.66 -7.96
C ARG A 38 -23.18 9.04 -8.96
N GLY A 39 -24.29 8.31 -8.94
CA GLY A 39 -25.40 8.52 -9.88
C GLY A 39 -25.19 7.90 -11.27
N SER A 40 -24.03 7.31 -11.56
CA SER A 40 -23.77 6.60 -12.84
C SER A 40 -24.63 5.34 -13.01
N GLY A 41 -25.20 4.78 -11.94
CA GLY A 41 -25.94 3.51 -11.97
C GLY A 41 -25.10 2.28 -12.33
N ILE A 42 -23.77 2.40 -12.35
CA ILE A 42 -22.83 1.29 -12.54
C ILE A 42 -22.56 0.64 -11.17
N ARG A 43 -22.50 -0.70 -11.15
CA ARG A 43 -22.31 -1.48 -9.92
C ARG A 43 -20.87 -1.39 -9.42
N GLU A 44 -20.69 -1.38 -8.10
CA GLU A 44 -19.39 -1.34 -7.44
C GLU A 44 -18.41 -2.43 -7.89
N ASN A 45 -18.90 -3.66 -8.09
CA ASN A 45 -18.06 -4.77 -8.55
C ASN A 45 -17.40 -4.50 -9.91
N THR A 46 -18.03 -3.67 -10.75
CA THR A 46 -17.46 -3.24 -12.04
C THR A 46 -16.26 -2.34 -11.79
N TYR A 47 -16.37 -1.37 -10.88
CA TYR A 47 -15.25 -0.49 -10.55
C TYR A 47 -14.11 -1.26 -9.90
N LYS A 48 -14.43 -2.19 -9.01
CA LYS A 48 -13.42 -3.06 -8.37
C LYS A 48 -12.64 -3.85 -9.41
N SER A 49 -13.32 -4.52 -10.35
CA SER A 49 -12.65 -5.30 -11.39
C SER A 49 -11.79 -4.45 -12.34
N LEU A 50 -12.18 -3.19 -12.59
CA LEU A 50 -11.38 -2.25 -13.38
C LEU A 50 -10.15 -1.78 -12.59
N VAL A 51 -10.32 -1.39 -11.33
CA VAL A 51 -9.24 -0.94 -10.44
C VAL A 51 -8.19 -2.04 -10.23
N ASP A 52 -8.62 -3.30 -10.11
CA ASP A 52 -7.73 -4.45 -9.94
C ASP A 52 -6.88 -4.72 -11.19
N LYS A 53 -7.39 -4.38 -12.38
CA LYS A 53 -6.73 -4.65 -13.67
C LYS A 53 -5.84 -3.52 -14.20
N HIS A 54 -6.00 -2.29 -13.70
CA HIS A 54 -5.28 -1.13 -14.21
C HIS A 54 -4.61 -0.38 -13.08
N ALA A 55 -3.40 0.12 -13.28
CA ALA A 55 -2.64 0.91 -12.32
C ALA A 55 -3.29 2.27 -12.02
N ASP A 56 -3.87 2.92 -13.03
CA ASP A 56 -4.55 4.22 -12.91
C ASP A 56 -5.56 4.45 -14.05
N PHE A 57 -6.17 5.64 -14.08
CA PHE A 57 -7.10 6.05 -15.14
C PHE A 57 -6.42 6.32 -16.48
N ILE A 58 -5.13 6.64 -16.51
CA ILE A 58 -4.39 6.87 -17.78
C ILE A 58 -4.22 5.54 -18.51
N GLU A 59 -3.93 4.46 -17.79
CA GLU A 59 -3.88 3.12 -18.34
C GLU A 59 -5.26 2.65 -18.83
N MET A 60 -6.33 3.00 -18.11
CA MET A 60 -7.70 2.73 -18.58
C MET A 60 -8.03 3.49 -19.88
N ASP A 61 -7.66 4.76 -19.98
CA ASP A 61 -7.88 5.60 -21.16
C ASP A 61 -7.13 5.06 -22.38
N LYS A 62 -5.86 4.68 -22.21
CA LYS A 62 -5.05 4.05 -23.26
C LYS A 62 -5.63 2.72 -23.76
N ASN A 63 -6.30 1.98 -22.87
CA ASN A 63 -6.88 0.67 -23.16
C ASN A 63 -8.42 0.72 -23.22
N MET A 64 -9.02 1.87 -23.54
CA MET A 64 -10.46 2.09 -23.46
C MET A 64 -11.28 1.03 -24.19
N GLU A 65 -10.86 0.61 -25.38
CA GLU A 65 -11.58 -0.43 -26.14
C GLU A 65 -11.57 -1.79 -25.44
N SER A 66 -10.46 -2.15 -24.78
CA SER A 66 -10.38 -3.38 -23.98
C SER A 66 -11.22 -3.27 -22.71
N VAL A 67 -11.27 -2.08 -22.10
CA VAL A 67 -12.09 -1.81 -20.92
C VAL A 67 -13.57 -1.96 -21.26
N VAL A 68 -14.02 -1.27 -22.32
CA VAL A 68 -15.40 -1.30 -22.79
C VAL A 68 -15.79 -2.69 -23.30
N GLY A 69 -14.91 -3.37 -24.03
CA GLY A 69 -15.14 -4.73 -24.52
C GLY A 69 -15.25 -5.80 -23.43
N ALA A 70 -14.71 -5.55 -22.23
CA ALA A 70 -14.90 -6.41 -21.07
C ALA A 70 -16.24 -6.20 -20.35
N LEU A 71 -17.02 -5.19 -20.74
CA LEU A 71 -18.35 -4.87 -20.20
C LEU A 71 -19.43 -5.30 -21.20
N SER A 72 -20.68 -5.42 -20.75
CA SER A 72 -21.80 -5.58 -21.68
C SER A 72 -21.94 -4.34 -22.57
N PRO A 73 -22.37 -4.43 -23.85
CA PRO A 73 -22.38 -3.29 -24.77
C PRO A 73 -23.01 -2.01 -24.21
N SER A 74 -24.21 -2.11 -23.64
CA SER A 74 -24.92 -0.97 -23.03
C SER A 74 -24.22 -0.36 -21.82
N LEU A 75 -23.49 -1.17 -21.05
CA LEU A 75 -22.72 -0.71 -19.90
C LEU A 75 -21.41 -0.08 -20.35
N GLY A 76 -20.81 -0.64 -21.40
CA GLY A 76 -19.62 -0.12 -22.06
C GLY A 76 -19.83 1.28 -22.62
N ASP A 77 -20.92 1.52 -23.34
CA ASP A 77 -21.24 2.85 -23.86
C ASP A 77 -21.48 3.86 -22.73
N LYS A 78 -22.26 3.46 -21.71
CA LYS A 78 -22.49 4.28 -20.52
C LYS A 78 -21.20 4.61 -19.77
N PHE A 79 -20.30 3.64 -19.65
CA PHE A 79 -18.99 3.83 -19.04
C PHE A 79 -18.14 4.80 -19.83
N ARG A 80 -18.08 4.65 -21.17
CA ARG A 80 -17.32 5.54 -22.06
C ARG A 80 -17.83 6.98 -21.96
N GLU A 81 -19.15 7.17 -22.01
CA GLU A 81 -19.77 8.50 -21.84
C GLU A 81 -19.43 9.11 -20.48
N PHE A 82 -19.60 8.34 -19.40
CA PHE A 82 -19.20 8.75 -18.06
C PHE A 82 -17.72 9.14 -18.01
N PHE A 83 -16.83 8.32 -18.57
CA PHE A 83 -15.39 8.55 -18.52
C PHE A 83 -14.99 9.83 -19.23
N LEU A 84 -15.59 10.10 -20.40
CA LEU A 84 -15.38 11.35 -21.15
C LEU A 84 -15.93 12.57 -20.41
N ASN A 85 -17.10 12.45 -19.76
CA ASN A 85 -17.70 13.55 -19.00
C ASN A 85 -16.85 13.99 -17.79
N TYR A 86 -16.10 13.06 -17.19
CA TYR A 86 -15.22 13.32 -16.05
C TYR A 86 -13.73 13.25 -16.41
N TRP A 87 -13.39 13.29 -17.70
CA TRP A 87 -12.06 12.96 -18.21
C TRP A 87 -10.93 13.73 -17.53
N ALA A 88 -11.08 15.05 -17.37
CA ALA A 88 -10.09 15.88 -16.70
C ALA A 88 -9.87 15.45 -15.24
N ASN A 89 -10.94 15.16 -14.49
CA ASN A 89 -10.85 14.73 -13.10
C ASN A 89 -10.23 13.33 -12.96
N LEU A 90 -10.54 12.43 -13.91
CA LEU A 90 -10.02 11.07 -13.90
C LEU A 90 -8.53 11.06 -14.25
N LEU A 91 -8.12 11.74 -15.32
CA LEU A 91 -6.70 11.75 -15.75
C LEU A 91 -5.77 12.57 -14.86
N THR A 92 -6.30 13.51 -14.08
CA THR A 92 -5.51 14.28 -13.11
C THR A 92 -5.40 13.62 -11.73
N TYR A 93 -6.19 12.57 -11.47
CA TYR A 93 -6.09 11.82 -10.22
C TYR A 93 -4.84 10.94 -10.21
N GLN A 94 -3.97 11.15 -9.23
CA GLN A 94 -2.81 10.32 -8.98
C GLN A 94 -3.15 9.23 -7.97
N VAL A 95 -3.13 7.97 -8.41
CA VAL A 95 -3.27 6.82 -7.52
C VAL A 95 -2.11 6.82 -6.53
N PRO A 96 -2.38 6.83 -5.21
CA PRO A 96 -1.31 6.83 -4.22
C PRO A 96 -0.44 5.58 -4.30
N ASN A 97 0.82 5.73 -3.90
CA ASN A 97 1.69 4.59 -3.69
C ASN A 97 1.22 3.83 -2.45
N GLN A 98 1.34 2.50 -2.49
CA GLN A 98 1.11 1.67 -1.33
C GLN A 98 2.43 1.35 -0.65
N PHE A 99 2.49 1.54 0.66
CA PHE A 99 3.62 1.18 1.49
C PHE A 99 3.19 0.12 2.50
N GLU A 100 4.03 -0.89 2.67
CA GLU A 100 3.81 -1.99 3.58
C GLU A 100 5.13 -2.28 4.29
N ILE A 101 5.12 -2.18 5.63
CA ILE A 101 6.25 -2.58 6.45
C ILE A 101 6.01 -4.01 6.89
N LEU A 102 6.94 -4.90 6.60
CA LEU A 102 6.92 -6.28 7.09
C LEU A 102 7.92 -6.46 8.22
N TYR A 103 7.50 -7.08 9.30
CA TYR A 103 8.36 -7.52 10.39
C TYR A 103 8.26 -9.05 10.50
N HIS A 104 9.40 -9.75 10.45
CA HIS A 104 9.45 -11.21 10.33
C HIS A 104 8.54 -11.80 9.22
N GLY A 105 8.41 -11.09 8.09
CA GLY A 105 7.60 -11.51 6.95
C GLY A 105 6.10 -11.27 7.10
N VAL A 106 5.63 -10.75 8.23
CA VAL A 106 4.21 -10.45 8.51
C VAL A 106 4.00 -8.93 8.45
N PRO A 107 2.84 -8.44 7.95
CA PRO A 107 2.52 -7.01 7.98
C PRO A 107 2.61 -6.43 9.39
N LEU A 108 3.28 -5.30 9.53
CA LEU A 108 3.50 -4.63 10.82
C LEU A 108 2.17 -4.42 11.58
N MET A 109 1.10 -4.09 10.87
CA MET A 109 -0.24 -3.86 11.44
C MET A 109 -0.85 -5.10 12.12
N GLU A 110 -0.38 -6.31 11.80
CA GLU A 110 -0.85 -7.57 12.38
C GLU A 110 -0.09 -7.97 13.66
N HIS A 111 0.96 -7.24 14.03
CA HIS A 111 1.70 -7.45 15.27
C HIS A 111 1.05 -6.76 16.48
N SER A 112 1.41 -7.20 17.70
CA SER A 112 1.02 -6.52 18.94
C SER A 112 1.58 -5.10 19.00
N ALA A 113 0.99 -4.23 19.83
CA ALA A 113 1.47 -2.85 19.99
C ALA A 113 2.97 -2.80 20.35
N GLY A 114 3.39 -3.65 21.30
CA GLY A 114 4.79 -3.74 21.71
C GLY A 114 5.72 -4.18 20.58
N GLN A 115 5.33 -5.23 19.84
CA GLN A 115 6.10 -5.69 18.69
C GLN A 115 6.20 -4.66 17.57
N ARG A 116 5.13 -3.87 17.33
CA ARG A 116 5.14 -2.78 16.35
C ARG A 116 6.11 -1.68 16.75
N ALA A 117 6.09 -1.27 18.01
CA ALA A 117 7.01 -0.27 18.54
C ALA A 117 8.47 -0.76 18.43
N SER A 118 8.76 -1.99 18.86
CA SER A 118 10.10 -2.59 18.71
C SER A 118 10.57 -2.64 17.26
N ALA A 119 9.71 -3.07 16.33
CA ALA A 119 10.03 -3.12 14.91
C ALA A 119 10.26 -1.72 14.33
N LEU A 120 9.49 -0.70 14.73
CA LEU A 120 9.71 0.69 14.29
C LEU A 120 11.04 1.24 14.79
N ILE A 121 11.39 0.97 16.05
CA ILE A 121 12.69 1.36 16.62
C ILE A 121 13.82 0.71 15.82
N LEU A 122 13.75 -0.59 15.56
CA LEU A 122 14.73 -1.30 14.73
C LEU A 122 14.81 -0.73 13.30
N PHE A 123 13.67 -0.36 12.71
CA PHE A 123 13.62 0.25 11.39
C PHE A 123 14.35 1.60 11.36
N ILE A 124 14.10 2.47 12.34
CA ILE A 124 14.73 3.80 12.45
C ILE A 124 16.23 3.64 12.70
N LEU A 125 16.63 2.76 13.64
CA LEU A 125 18.04 2.49 13.95
C LEU A 125 18.81 1.87 12.78
N ALA A 126 18.13 1.12 11.91
CA ALA A 126 18.75 0.51 10.73
C ALA A 126 19.03 1.52 9.60
N GLN A 127 18.42 2.71 9.63
CA GLN A 127 18.70 3.78 8.66
C GLN A 127 20.02 4.48 9.05
N GLN A 128 21.01 4.43 8.16
CA GLN A 128 22.36 4.93 8.43
C GLN A 128 22.50 6.47 8.37
N ASP A 129 21.46 7.19 7.96
CA ASP A 129 21.48 8.65 7.76
C ASP A 129 21.00 9.45 8.99
N ASN A 130 21.12 8.90 10.21
CA ASN A 130 20.68 9.58 11.43
C ASN A 130 21.87 9.88 12.37
N ASP A 131 22.26 11.15 12.50
CA ASP A 131 23.34 11.58 13.40
C ASP A 131 22.96 11.48 14.90
N VAL A 132 21.70 11.80 15.22
CA VAL A 132 21.14 11.74 16.58
C VAL A 132 19.69 11.29 16.48
N ILE A 133 19.33 10.26 17.26
CA ILE A 133 17.96 9.77 17.39
C ILE A 133 17.52 10.02 18.84
N LYS A 134 16.45 10.82 19.01
CA LYS A 134 15.83 11.06 20.33
C LYS A 134 14.44 10.44 20.33
N ILE A 135 14.21 9.47 21.22
CA ILE A 135 12.93 8.79 21.40
C ILE A 135 12.54 9.00 22.86
N ASP A 136 11.40 9.64 23.08
CA ASP A 136 10.85 9.86 24.42
C ASP A 136 9.91 8.71 24.75
N GLN A 137 10.14 8.07 25.90
CA GLN A 137 9.37 6.93 26.42
C GLN A 137 9.12 5.79 25.40
N PRO A 138 10.17 5.22 24.76
CA PRO A 138 10.00 4.07 23.87
C PRO A 138 9.33 2.85 24.55
N GLU A 139 9.35 2.79 25.88
CA GLU A 139 8.83 1.71 26.73
C GLU A 139 7.34 1.82 27.11
N ASP A 140 6.72 3.01 27.02
CA ASP A 140 5.37 3.23 27.60
C ASP A 140 4.27 2.38 26.93
N ASP A 141 4.45 2.04 25.64
CA ASP A 141 3.54 1.17 24.87
C ASP A 141 4.09 -0.26 24.66
N LEU A 142 5.28 -0.56 25.19
CA LEU A 142 5.87 -1.90 25.16
C LEU A 142 5.30 -2.71 26.32
N ASP A 143 4.44 -3.69 26.00
CA ASP A 143 4.01 -4.73 26.95
C ASP A 143 5.26 -5.33 27.64
N ASN A 144 5.27 -5.31 28.98
CA ASN A 144 6.31 -5.83 29.86
C ASN A 144 6.76 -7.27 29.53
N GLN A 145 5.95 -8.05 28.78
CA GLN A 145 6.32 -9.40 28.32
C GLN A 145 7.27 -9.41 27.10
N THR A 146 7.53 -8.27 26.45
CA THR A 146 8.43 -8.17 25.27
C THR A 146 9.85 -7.73 25.64
N ILE A 147 10.09 -7.32 26.89
CA ILE A 147 11.37 -6.73 27.31
C ILE A 147 12.45 -7.79 27.69
N TYR A 148 12.10 -9.07 27.78
CA TYR A 148 13.01 -10.09 28.36
C TYR A 148 13.45 -11.26 27.46
N GLU A 149 13.25 -11.20 26.15
CA GLU A 149 13.83 -12.21 25.25
C GLU A 149 14.65 -11.53 24.15
N VAL A 150 15.91 -11.25 24.49
CA VAL A 150 17.03 -11.02 23.57
C VAL A 150 17.93 -12.24 23.60
#